data_AF-A0A925VLN9-F1
#
_entry.id   AF-A0A925VLN9-F1
#
_cell.length_a   1.000
_cell.length_b   1.000
_cell.length_c   1.000
_cell.angle_alpha   90.00
_cell.angle_beta   90.00
_cell.angle_gamma   90.00
#
_symmetry.space_group_name_H-M   'P 1'
#
loop_
_entity.id
_entity.type
_entity.pdbx_description
1 polymer ?
#
loop_
_entity_poly.entity_id
_entity_poly.type
_entity_poly.pdbx_seq_one_letter_code
_entity_poly.pdbx_strand_id
1 'polypeptide(L)'
;FAALRGVDLLLHAGDVGELWVLDQLSAVAPVVAVHGNDDTADAQHELPYQQVVTAAGRRILLTHAHYPDRTEELASRRHDSWEPVIARRLAFARSAGAPIVVFGHTHVPMAIERAGVLLVNPGAIAAPNPFERQLIQSVALLYLGHSGATSVVHVNLAEPDRPLLPNDDLDGGFMAVYRRYCEPIMRPELRAILSRALRGEAGVDTALAQAVLLRAAHRCWAGDKDMLTPDDLLAELWAAPHVAPDARAALEQAIADATHMPARPRSAAS
;
A
#
# COMPACT_ATOMS: atom_id res chain seq x y z
N PHE A 1 -1.07 2.24 -19.53
CA PHE A 1 -1.60 0.86 -19.45
C PHE A 1 -0.96 -0.13 -20.46
N ALA A 2 0.31 0.02 -20.85
CA ALA A 2 0.91 -0.90 -21.84
C ALA A 2 0.92 -2.37 -21.35
N ALA A 3 1.25 -2.58 -20.07
CA ALA A 3 1.25 -3.90 -19.43
C ALA A 3 -0.14 -4.56 -19.32
N LEU A 4 -1.22 -3.78 -19.43
CA LEU A 4 -2.60 -4.27 -19.34
C LEU A 4 -3.25 -4.46 -20.71
N ARG A 5 -2.50 -4.22 -21.81
CA ARG A 5 -3.07 -4.26 -23.14
C ARG A 5 -3.48 -5.69 -23.50
N GLY A 6 -4.73 -5.86 -23.93
CA GLY A 6 -5.25 -7.13 -24.42
C GLY A 6 -5.68 -8.11 -23.33
N VAL A 7 -5.79 -7.67 -22.08
CA VAL A 7 -6.43 -8.48 -21.02
C VAL A 7 -7.94 -8.54 -21.24
N ASP A 8 -8.55 -9.69 -20.98
CA ASP A 8 -10.00 -9.88 -21.11
C ASP A 8 -10.79 -9.35 -19.90
N LEU A 9 -10.13 -9.25 -18.74
CA LEU A 9 -10.73 -8.88 -17.45
C LEU A 9 -9.67 -8.30 -16.52
N LEU A 10 -10.02 -7.25 -15.79
CA LEU A 10 -9.21 -6.66 -14.72
C LEU A 10 -9.79 -7.02 -13.35
N LEU A 11 -8.93 -7.49 -12.45
CA LEU A 11 -9.26 -7.78 -11.05
C LEU A 11 -8.50 -6.79 -10.15
N HIS A 12 -9.20 -5.91 -9.45
CA HIS A 12 -8.60 -4.98 -8.49
C HIS A 12 -8.78 -5.49 -7.06
N ALA A 13 -7.68 -5.81 -6.39
CA ALA A 13 -7.68 -6.46 -5.08
C ALA A 13 -7.84 -5.47 -3.90
N GLY A 14 -8.62 -4.40 -4.05
CA GLY A 14 -8.82 -3.36 -3.02
C GLY A 14 -7.73 -2.29 -2.93
N ASP A 15 -7.95 -1.34 -2.03
CA ASP A 15 -7.20 -0.07 -1.91
C ASP A 15 -7.14 0.65 -3.27
N VAL A 16 -8.33 0.86 -3.84
CA VAL A 16 -8.58 1.61 -5.09
C VAL A 16 -8.31 3.11 -4.88
N GLY A 17 -8.59 3.61 -3.68
CA GLY A 17 -8.65 5.03 -3.35
C GLY A 17 -9.98 5.64 -3.81
N GLU A 18 -9.94 6.34 -4.94
CA GLU A 18 -11.10 7.04 -5.49
C GLU A 18 -11.79 6.20 -6.58
N LEU A 19 -13.12 6.14 -6.58
CA LEU A 19 -13.88 5.29 -7.50
C LEU A 19 -13.65 5.60 -8.99
N TRP A 20 -13.32 6.84 -9.34
CA TRP A 20 -13.01 7.22 -10.73
C TRP A 20 -11.79 6.48 -11.30
N VAL A 21 -10.91 5.93 -10.45
CA VAL A 21 -9.81 5.06 -10.88
C VAL A 21 -10.36 3.83 -11.60
N LEU A 22 -11.47 3.25 -11.11
CA LEU A 22 -12.12 2.11 -11.74
C LEU A 22 -12.73 2.48 -13.10
N ASP A 23 -13.27 3.70 -13.24
CA ASP A 23 -13.77 4.21 -14.52
C ASP A 23 -12.63 4.27 -15.56
N GLN A 24 -11.45 4.74 -15.16
CA GLN A 24 -10.28 4.77 -16.04
C GLN A 24 -9.79 3.37 -16.42
N LEU A 25 -9.79 2.43 -15.47
CA LEU A 25 -9.43 1.04 -15.74
C LEU A 25 -10.46 0.36 -16.66
N SER A 26 -11.74 0.72 -16.54
CA SER A 26 -12.83 0.16 -17.37
C SER A 26 -12.69 0.48 -18.86
N ALA A 27 -11.94 1.56 -19.18
CA ALA A 27 -11.59 1.88 -20.57
C ALA A 27 -10.60 0.89 -21.20
N VAL A 28 -9.93 0.06 -20.39
CA VAL A 28 -8.99 -0.98 -20.87
C VAL A 28 -9.72 -2.31 -21.07
N ALA A 29 -10.45 -2.77 -20.05
CA ALA A 29 -11.19 -4.03 -20.04
C ALA A 29 -12.25 -3.99 -18.92
N PRO A 30 -13.24 -4.90 -18.89
CA PRO A 30 -14.17 -5.02 -17.76
C PRO A 30 -13.41 -5.14 -16.43
N VAL A 31 -13.89 -4.44 -15.40
CA VAL A 31 -13.24 -4.38 -14.07
C VAL A 31 -14.12 -5.04 -13.04
N VAL A 32 -13.51 -5.88 -12.21
CA VAL A 32 -14.10 -6.39 -10.98
C VAL A 32 -13.20 -5.99 -9.81
N ALA A 33 -13.77 -5.32 -8.82
CA ALA A 33 -13.02 -4.74 -7.71
C ALA A 33 -13.67 -5.06 -6.36
N VAL A 34 -12.85 -5.21 -5.33
CA VAL A 34 -13.25 -5.27 -3.92
C VAL A 34 -12.73 -4.03 -3.21
N HIS A 35 -13.23 -3.70 -2.02
CA HIS A 35 -12.61 -2.67 -1.20
C HIS A 35 -11.47 -3.23 -0.33
N GLY A 36 -10.51 -2.38 -0.03
CA GLY A 36 -9.46 -2.57 0.96
C GLY A 36 -9.71 -1.76 2.24
N ASN A 37 -8.70 -1.68 3.09
CA ASN A 37 -8.79 -0.98 4.37
C ASN A 37 -8.53 0.52 4.27
N ASP A 38 -7.78 0.95 3.24
CA ASP A 38 -7.43 2.36 3.03
C ASP A 38 -8.36 3.05 2.01
N ASP A 39 -9.35 2.31 1.50
CA ASP A 39 -10.39 2.85 0.63
C ASP A 39 -11.30 3.87 1.35
N THR A 40 -11.79 4.85 0.59
CA THR A 40 -12.75 5.85 1.06
C THR A 40 -14.05 5.21 1.53
N ALA A 41 -14.82 5.92 2.37
CA ALA A 41 -16.12 5.45 2.82
C ALA A 41 -17.07 5.11 1.65
N ASP A 42 -17.02 5.92 0.59
CA ASP A 42 -17.79 5.70 -0.63
C ASP A 42 -17.32 4.42 -1.35
N ALA A 43 -16.01 4.21 -1.50
CA ALA A 43 -15.49 2.98 -2.10
C ALA A 43 -15.81 1.72 -1.28
N GLN A 44 -15.76 1.79 0.05
CA GLN A 44 -16.17 0.69 0.93
C GLN A 44 -17.68 0.42 0.90
N HIS A 45 -18.50 1.42 0.57
CA HIS A 45 -19.93 1.26 0.39
C HIS A 45 -20.27 0.60 -0.95
N GLU A 46 -19.63 1.04 -2.02
CA GLU A 46 -19.93 0.61 -3.40
C GLU A 46 -19.29 -0.74 -3.75
N LEU A 47 -18.16 -1.09 -3.15
CA LEU A 47 -17.42 -2.31 -3.46
C LEU A 47 -17.62 -3.36 -2.36
N PRO A 48 -17.75 -4.66 -2.70
CA PRO A 48 -17.84 -5.72 -1.71
C PRO A 48 -16.47 -6.00 -1.06
N TYR A 49 -16.47 -6.51 0.17
CA TYR A 49 -15.26 -6.95 0.89
C TYR A 49 -14.52 -8.11 0.20
N GLN A 50 -15.30 -9.03 -0.39
CA GLN A 50 -14.80 -10.14 -1.20
C GLN A 50 -15.85 -10.53 -2.23
N GLN A 51 -15.42 -11.12 -3.33
CA GLN A 51 -16.35 -11.67 -4.33
C GLN A 51 -15.73 -12.84 -5.11
N VAL A 52 -16.59 -13.75 -5.58
CA VAL A 52 -16.17 -14.86 -6.43
C VAL A 52 -16.49 -14.55 -7.88
N VAL A 53 -15.45 -14.53 -8.71
CA VAL A 53 -15.53 -14.31 -10.15
C VAL A 53 -15.38 -15.64 -10.87
N THR A 54 -16.19 -15.89 -11.89
CA THR A 54 -15.99 -17.04 -12.78
C THR A 54 -15.43 -16.54 -14.11
N ALA A 55 -14.22 -16.97 -14.45
CA ALA A 55 -13.57 -16.66 -15.72
C ALA A 55 -13.05 -17.94 -16.37
N ALA A 56 -13.30 -18.14 -17.66
CA ALA A 56 -12.93 -19.36 -18.39
C ALA A 56 -13.31 -20.68 -17.66
N GLY A 57 -14.47 -20.71 -16.99
CA GLY A 57 -14.94 -21.86 -16.21
C GLY A 57 -14.18 -22.11 -14.90
N ARG A 58 -13.31 -21.19 -14.47
CA ARG A 58 -12.57 -21.24 -13.20
C ARG A 58 -13.15 -20.24 -12.19
N ARG A 59 -13.29 -20.67 -10.94
CA ARG A 59 -13.70 -19.82 -9.82
C ARG A 59 -12.48 -19.13 -9.21
N ILE A 60 -12.54 -17.82 -9.10
CA ILE A 60 -11.48 -16.98 -8.55
C ILE A 60 -12.10 -16.19 -7.40
N LEU A 61 -11.54 -16.33 -6.20
CA LEU A 61 -11.87 -15.44 -5.09
C LEU A 61 -11.03 -14.18 -5.21
N LEU A 62 -11.69 -13.01 -5.25
CA LEU A 62 -11.06 -11.70 -5.14
C LEU A 62 -11.32 -11.14 -3.75
N THR A 63 -10.27 -10.68 -3.06
CA THR A 63 -10.39 -10.07 -1.73
C THR A 63 -9.17 -9.20 -1.41
N HIS A 64 -9.30 -8.09 -0.71
CA HIS A 64 -8.11 -7.39 -0.22
C HIS A 64 -7.41 -8.16 0.91
N ALA A 65 -8.18 -8.92 1.70
CA ALA A 65 -7.71 -9.73 2.81
C ALA A 65 -7.03 -8.96 3.97
N HIS A 66 -7.49 -7.73 4.24
CA HIS A 66 -7.33 -7.07 5.55
C HIS A 66 -8.27 -7.71 6.58
N TYR A 67 -8.02 -7.55 7.87
CA TYR A 67 -8.99 -7.89 8.91
C TYR A 67 -10.00 -6.74 9.07
N PRO A 68 -11.32 -7.01 9.13
CA PRO A 68 -12.31 -5.96 9.36
C PRO A 68 -12.12 -5.26 10.72
N ASP A 69 -11.71 -6.02 11.74
CA ASP A 69 -11.34 -5.46 13.04
C ASP A 69 -9.86 -5.07 13.09
N ARG A 70 -9.61 -3.81 13.46
CA ARG A 70 -8.25 -3.26 13.52
C ARG A 70 -7.42 -3.87 14.64
N THR A 71 -8.04 -4.34 15.73
CA THR A 71 -7.31 -4.99 16.83
C THR A 71 -6.79 -6.35 16.38
N GLU A 72 -7.62 -7.12 15.66
CA GLU A 72 -7.21 -8.37 15.01
C GLU A 72 -6.12 -8.16 13.97
N GLU A 73 -6.25 -7.13 13.12
CA GLU A 73 -5.25 -6.73 12.13
C GLU A 73 -3.88 -6.47 12.80
N LEU A 74 -3.87 -5.69 13.88
CA LEU A 74 -2.64 -5.40 14.61
C LEU A 74 -2.10 -6.65 15.34
N ALA A 75 -2.98 -7.54 15.81
CA ALA A 75 -2.59 -8.78 16.44
C ALA A 75 -1.94 -9.77 15.45
N SER A 76 -2.43 -9.83 14.19
CA SER A 76 -1.85 -10.70 13.16
C SER A 76 -0.44 -10.28 12.76
N ARG A 77 -0.08 -9.00 12.95
CA ARG A 77 1.24 -8.43 12.62
C ARG A 77 2.30 -8.66 13.70
N ARG A 78 1.97 -9.31 14.83
CA ARG A 78 2.90 -9.50 15.96
C ARG A 78 4.02 -10.50 15.66
N HIS A 79 3.78 -11.44 14.74
CA HIS A 79 4.75 -12.46 14.36
C HIS A 79 5.18 -12.21 12.92
N ASP A 80 6.49 -12.17 12.70
CA ASP A 80 7.07 -11.98 11.37
C ASP A 80 7.04 -13.30 10.57
N SER A 81 5.83 -13.75 10.18
CA SER A 81 5.61 -15.05 9.55
C SER A 81 4.55 -14.98 8.46
N TRP A 82 4.79 -15.71 7.36
CA TRP A 82 3.82 -15.87 6.28
C TRP A 82 2.71 -16.87 6.60
N GLU A 83 2.93 -17.80 7.52
CA GLU A 83 1.97 -18.90 7.74
C GLU A 83 0.56 -18.41 8.12
N PRO A 84 0.37 -17.46 9.05
CA PRO A 84 -0.97 -16.92 9.33
C PRO A 84 -1.60 -16.20 8.13
N VAL A 85 -0.77 -15.52 7.32
CA VAL A 85 -1.20 -14.84 6.10
C VAL A 85 -1.75 -15.87 5.12
N ILE A 86 -0.96 -16.90 4.80
CA ILE A 86 -1.31 -17.98 3.87
C ILE A 86 -2.52 -18.77 4.36
N ALA A 87 -2.51 -19.22 5.62
CA ALA A 87 -3.57 -20.02 6.21
C ALA A 87 -4.94 -19.33 6.10
N ARG A 88 -5.00 -18.01 6.32
CA ARG A 88 -6.25 -17.24 6.18
C ARG A 88 -6.77 -17.23 4.74
N ARG A 89 -5.89 -17.05 3.73
CA ARG A 89 -6.31 -17.07 2.32
C ARG A 89 -6.76 -18.47 1.89
N LEU A 90 -6.11 -19.52 2.41
CA LEU A 90 -6.56 -20.90 2.20
C LEU A 90 -7.92 -21.19 2.85
N ALA A 91 -8.21 -20.61 4.01
CA ALA A 91 -9.53 -20.72 4.65
C ALA A 91 -10.62 -20.03 3.81
N PHE A 92 -10.34 -18.84 3.29
CA PHE A 92 -11.24 -18.13 2.37
C PHE A 92 -11.49 -18.92 1.08
N ALA A 93 -10.42 -19.45 0.47
CA ALA A 93 -10.51 -20.30 -0.73
C ALA A 93 -11.46 -21.48 -0.53
N ARG A 94 -11.31 -22.21 0.59
CA ARG A 94 -12.18 -23.35 0.95
C ARG A 94 -13.62 -22.94 1.14
N SER A 95 -13.86 -21.87 1.90
CA SER A 95 -15.22 -21.36 2.15
C SER A 95 -15.91 -20.91 0.86
N ALA A 96 -15.16 -20.30 -0.05
CA ALA A 96 -15.66 -19.84 -1.34
C ALA A 96 -15.74 -20.95 -2.41
N GLY A 97 -15.15 -22.12 -2.17
CA GLY A 97 -14.97 -23.16 -3.19
C GLY A 97 -14.23 -22.64 -4.43
N ALA A 98 -13.18 -21.84 -4.22
CA ALA A 98 -12.41 -21.19 -5.27
C ALA A 98 -10.95 -21.69 -5.24
N PRO A 99 -10.47 -22.39 -6.29
CA PRO A 99 -9.09 -22.88 -6.34
C PRO A 99 -8.05 -21.78 -6.66
N ILE A 100 -8.48 -20.56 -6.95
CA ILE A 100 -7.61 -19.39 -7.18
C ILE A 100 -8.05 -18.28 -6.24
N VAL A 101 -7.10 -17.65 -5.55
CA VAL A 101 -7.33 -16.45 -4.74
C VAL A 101 -6.44 -15.34 -5.24
N VAL A 102 -7.04 -14.23 -5.67
CA VAL A 102 -6.36 -12.98 -5.96
C VAL A 102 -6.54 -12.05 -4.76
N PHE A 103 -5.44 -11.62 -4.16
CA PHE A 103 -5.47 -10.81 -2.95
C PHE A 103 -4.45 -9.67 -2.92
N GLY A 104 -4.70 -8.67 -2.06
CA GLY A 104 -3.87 -7.49 -1.89
C GLY A 104 -3.25 -7.38 -0.49
N HIS A 105 -3.27 -6.17 0.06
CA HIS A 105 -2.88 -5.80 1.43
C HIS A 105 -1.39 -5.86 1.79
N THR A 106 -0.64 -6.84 1.29
CA THR A 106 0.76 -7.03 1.71
C THR A 106 1.76 -6.21 0.92
N HIS A 107 1.37 -5.63 -0.22
CA HIS A 107 2.25 -4.95 -1.19
C HIS A 107 3.38 -5.83 -1.76
N VAL A 108 3.35 -7.14 -1.48
CA VAL A 108 4.38 -8.10 -1.89
C VAL A 108 3.82 -8.97 -3.04
N PRO A 109 4.37 -8.85 -4.26
CA PRO A 109 4.09 -9.77 -5.36
C PRO A 109 4.26 -11.22 -4.93
N MET A 110 3.26 -12.07 -5.19
CA MET A 110 3.27 -13.47 -4.80
C MET A 110 2.51 -14.31 -5.83
N ALA A 111 3.04 -15.49 -6.17
CA ALA A 111 2.32 -16.55 -6.86
C ALA A 111 2.80 -17.91 -6.32
N ILE A 112 2.00 -18.53 -5.45
CA ILE A 112 2.33 -19.83 -4.87
C ILE A 112 1.13 -20.77 -4.90
N GLU A 113 1.41 -22.07 -5.03
CA GLU A 113 0.40 -23.11 -4.86
C GLU A 113 0.54 -23.76 -3.48
N ARG A 114 -0.56 -23.81 -2.73
CA ARG A 114 -0.61 -24.45 -1.40
C ARG A 114 -1.95 -25.16 -1.23
N ALA A 115 -1.90 -26.44 -0.83
CA ALA A 115 -3.09 -27.26 -0.61
C ALA A 115 -4.09 -27.25 -1.79
N GLY A 116 -3.60 -27.23 -3.03
CA GLY A 116 -4.41 -27.21 -4.26
C GLY A 116 -5.08 -25.87 -4.57
N VAL A 117 -4.65 -24.78 -3.90
CA VAL A 117 -5.11 -23.41 -4.15
C VAL A 117 -3.94 -22.58 -4.67
N LEU A 118 -4.16 -21.88 -5.78
CA LEU A 118 -3.24 -20.87 -6.30
C LEU A 118 -3.51 -19.53 -5.61
N LEU A 119 -2.52 -19.01 -4.89
CA LEU A 119 -2.57 -17.71 -4.23
C LEU A 119 -1.78 -16.71 -5.08
N VAL A 120 -2.43 -15.63 -5.48
CA VAL A 120 -1.85 -14.58 -6.33
C VAL A 120 -2.00 -13.23 -5.65
N ASN A 121 -0.88 -12.54 -5.44
CA ASN A 121 -0.86 -11.13 -5.05
C ASN A 121 -0.12 -10.35 -6.15
N PRO A 122 -0.74 -9.34 -6.78
CA PRO A 122 -0.10 -8.58 -7.86
C PRO A 122 1.02 -7.65 -7.37
N GLY A 123 1.18 -7.49 -6.05
CA GLY A 123 1.96 -6.44 -5.42
C GLY A 123 1.15 -5.17 -5.30
N ALA A 124 1.81 -4.03 -5.44
CA ALA A 124 1.18 -2.72 -5.37
C ALA A 124 1.77 -1.75 -6.40
N ILE A 125 1.00 -0.73 -6.76
CA ILE A 125 1.42 0.37 -7.62
C ILE A 125 1.66 1.67 -6.85
N ALA A 126 1.18 1.74 -5.61
CA ALA A 126 1.25 2.91 -4.76
C ALA A 126 1.89 2.58 -3.41
N ALA A 127 2.33 3.63 -2.72
CA ALA A 127 2.91 3.51 -1.40
C ALA A 127 1.89 2.92 -0.40
N PRO A 128 2.32 2.08 0.55
CA PRO A 128 1.46 1.45 1.55
C PRO A 128 0.98 2.42 2.64
N ASN A 129 1.64 3.58 2.77
CA ASN A 129 1.26 4.62 3.69
C ASN A 129 1.99 5.93 3.34
N PRO A 130 1.60 7.06 3.96
CA PRO A 130 2.22 8.35 3.69
C PRO A 130 3.72 8.48 4.02
N PHE A 131 4.30 7.52 4.74
CA PHE A 131 5.68 7.57 5.26
C PHE A 131 6.65 6.66 4.52
N GLU A 132 6.19 5.93 3.51
CA GLU A 132 6.98 4.96 2.76
C GLU A 132 6.81 5.20 1.25
N ARG A 133 7.70 4.65 0.43
CA ARG A 133 7.57 4.60 -1.03
C ARG A 133 7.58 3.15 -1.52
N GLN A 134 6.83 2.89 -2.59
CA GLN A 134 6.85 1.63 -3.31
C GLN A 134 8.02 1.64 -4.30
N LEU A 135 8.99 0.76 -4.11
CA LEU A 135 10.20 0.63 -4.94
C LEU A 135 9.93 -0.09 -6.26
N ILE A 136 9.08 -1.10 -6.22
CA ILE A 136 8.69 -1.88 -7.40
C ILE A 136 7.18 -1.78 -7.53
N GLN A 137 6.73 -1.09 -8.58
CA GLN A 137 5.32 -0.99 -8.92
C GLN A 137 4.96 -2.15 -9.84
N SER A 138 4.04 -3.01 -9.43
CA SER A 138 3.79 -4.25 -10.14
C SER A 138 2.32 -4.56 -10.35
N VAL A 139 2.08 -5.36 -11.38
CA VAL A 139 0.81 -6.04 -11.66
C VAL A 139 1.09 -7.52 -11.91
N ALA A 140 0.03 -8.34 -11.92
CA ALA A 140 0.12 -9.75 -12.31
C ALA A 140 -0.83 -10.04 -13.48
N LEU A 141 -0.34 -10.78 -14.47
CA LEU A 141 -1.11 -11.34 -15.57
C LEU A 141 -1.42 -12.81 -15.23
N LEU A 142 -2.70 -13.12 -15.07
CA LEU A 142 -3.21 -14.47 -14.81
C LEU A 142 -3.75 -15.06 -16.11
N TYR A 143 -3.11 -16.10 -16.62
CA TYR A 143 -3.54 -16.80 -17.83
C TYR A 143 -4.33 -18.04 -17.46
N LEU A 144 -5.54 -18.16 -18.01
CA LEU A 144 -6.42 -19.31 -17.84
C LEU A 144 -6.51 -20.05 -19.18
N GLY A 145 -5.75 -21.13 -19.32
CA GLY A 145 -5.69 -21.93 -20.54
C GLY A 145 -6.91 -22.82 -20.72
N HIS A 146 -7.29 -23.06 -21.98
CA HIS A 146 -8.43 -23.92 -22.36
C HIS A 146 -8.32 -25.37 -21.87
N SER A 147 -7.10 -25.89 -21.71
CA SER A 147 -6.82 -27.23 -21.13
C SER A 147 -6.93 -27.26 -19.61
N GLY A 148 -7.23 -26.13 -18.98
CA GLY A 148 -7.25 -25.95 -17.55
C GLY A 148 -5.91 -25.54 -16.93
N ALA A 149 -4.83 -25.47 -17.71
CA ALA A 149 -3.55 -24.93 -17.28
C ALA A 149 -3.70 -23.48 -16.81
N THR A 150 -3.04 -23.11 -15.73
CA THR A 150 -3.04 -21.76 -15.19
C THR A 150 -1.59 -21.29 -15.02
N SER A 151 -1.28 -20.07 -15.43
CA SER A 151 0.04 -19.46 -15.19
C SER A 151 -0.10 -18.01 -14.78
N VAL A 152 0.91 -17.52 -14.05
CA VAL A 152 0.96 -16.14 -13.55
C VAL A 152 2.29 -15.53 -13.96
N VAL A 153 2.24 -14.29 -14.44
CA VAL A 153 3.43 -13.48 -14.75
C VAL A 153 3.31 -12.16 -14.03
N HIS A 154 4.26 -11.85 -13.15
CA HIS A 154 4.37 -10.52 -12.55
C HIS A 154 5.18 -9.60 -13.45
N VAL A 155 4.71 -8.36 -13.55
CA VAL A 155 5.31 -7.33 -14.40
C VAL A 155 5.71 -6.15 -13.52
N ASN A 156 6.99 -5.79 -13.55
CA ASN A 156 7.45 -4.50 -13.05
C ASN A 156 7.06 -3.42 -14.08
N LEU A 157 6.25 -2.44 -13.67
CA LEU A 157 5.77 -1.40 -14.57
C LEU A 157 6.89 -0.49 -15.10
N ALA A 158 8.01 -0.37 -14.38
CA ALA A 158 9.19 0.37 -14.83
C ALA A 158 10.02 -0.40 -15.87
N GLU A 159 9.94 -1.74 -15.87
CA GLU A 159 10.72 -2.62 -16.74
C GLU A 159 9.85 -3.77 -17.30
N PRO A 160 8.82 -3.47 -18.12
CA PRO A 160 7.79 -4.44 -18.50
C PRO A 160 8.30 -5.61 -19.33
N ASP A 161 9.45 -5.45 -20.00
CA ASP A 161 10.08 -6.50 -20.81
C ASP A 161 10.94 -7.47 -19.97
N ARG A 162 11.06 -7.23 -18.66
CA ARG A 162 11.81 -8.08 -17.73
C ARG A 162 10.84 -8.81 -16.79
N PRO A 163 10.95 -10.14 -16.65
CA PRO A 163 10.15 -10.87 -15.67
C PRO A 163 10.44 -10.38 -14.25
N LEU A 164 9.38 -10.02 -13.50
CA LEU A 164 9.48 -9.83 -12.06
C LEU A 164 9.27 -11.18 -11.39
N LEU A 165 10.28 -11.67 -10.66
CA LEU A 165 10.13 -12.88 -9.85
C LEU A 165 9.33 -12.53 -8.58
N PRO A 166 8.15 -13.14 -8.37
CA PRO A 166 7.37 -12.90 -7.16
C PRO A 166 8.03 -13.55 -5.94
N ASN A 167 7.56 -13.18 -4.75
CA ASN A 167 7.97 -13.83 -3.52
C ASN A 167 7.44 -15.27 -3.46
N ASP A 168 8.38 -16.21 -3.36
CA ASP A 168 8.17 -17.63 -3.06
C ASP A 168 8.85 -18.05 -1.73
N ASP A 169 9.67 -17.17 -1.16
CA ASP A 169 10.32 -17.31 0.14
C ASP A 169 9.31 -17.09 1.27
N LEU A 170 8.80 -18.18 1.84
CA LEU A 170 7.88 -18.16 2.99
C LEU A 170 8.60 -18.35 4.33
N ASP A 171 9.87 -18.75 4.29
CA ASP A 171 10.70 -18.97 5.48
C ASP A 171 11.38 -17.66 5.90
N GLY A 172 11.68 -16.79 4.93
CA GLY A 172 12.06 -15.40 5.13
C GLY A 172 10.86 -14.60 5.67
N GLY A 173 10.97 -14.15 6.93
CA GLY A 173 9.94 -13.36 7.59
C GLY A 173 9.38 -12.23 6.71
N PHE A 174 8.10 -11.92 6.91
CA PHE A 174 7.35 -10.92 6.14
C PHE A 174 8.13 -9.60 5.96
N MET A 175 8.71 -9.05 7.02
CA MET A 175 9.41 -7.77 6.98
C MET A 175 10.69 -7.81 6.13
N ALA A 176 11.38 -8.93 6.08
CA ALA A 176 12.57 -9.09 5.25
C ALA A 176 12.22 -9.08 3.75
N VAL A 177 11.09 -9.68 3.39
CA VAL A 177 10.55 -9.65 2.03
C VAL A 177 9.98 -8.28 1.69
N TYR A 178 9.14 -7.72 2.57
CA TYR A 178 8.47 -6.44 2.40
C TYR A 178 9.46 -5.31 2.11
N ARG A 179 10.61 -5.27 2.80
CA ARG A 179 11.67 -4.26 2.59
C ARG A 179 12.35 -4.31 1.22
N ARG A 180 12.10 -5.35 0.41
CA ARG A 180 12.54 -5.38 -1.00
C ARG A 180 11.63 -4.53 -1.90
N TYR A 181 10.41 -4.27 -1.45
CA TYR A 181 9.36 -3.60 -2.20
C TYR A 181 9.01 -2.22 -1.66
N CYS A 182 9.23 -1.98 -0.37
CA CYS A 182 8.90 -0.72 0.29
C CYS A 182 10.04 -0.23 1.16
N GLU A 183 10.22 1.09 1.22
CA GLU A 183 11.15 1.71 2.16
C GLU A 183 10.64 3.03 2.74
N PRO A 184 11.12 3.44 3.93
CA PRO A 184 10.77 4.72 4.52
C PRO A 184 11.27 5.91 3.71
N ILE A 185 10.45 6.94 3.60
CA ILE A 185 10.82 8.22 2.98
C ILE A 185 11.21 9.28 4.02
N MET A 186 11.31 8.92 5.29
CA MET A 186 11.76 9.81 6.36
C MET A 186 12.40 9.02 7.51
N ARG A 187 13.20 9.72 8.32
CA ARG A 187 13.81 9.14 9.52
C ARG A 187 12.75 8.84 10.61
N PRO A 188 13.01 7.87 11.50
CA PRO A 188 12.05 7.47 12.55
C PRO A 188 11.60 8.62 13.45
N GLU A 189 12.49 9.57 13.75
CA GLU A 189 12.20 10.73 14.61
C GLU A 189 11.14 11.63 13.97
N LEU A 190 11.30 11.91 12.67
CA LEU A 190 10.35 12.70 11.91
C LEU A 190 9.01 11.97 11.73
N ARG A 191 9.06 10.65 11.45
CA ARG A 191 7.87 9.79 11.38
C ARG A 191 7.08 9.83 12.67
N ALA A 192 7.74 9.74 13.83
CA ALA A 192 7.09 9.75 15.13
C ALA A 192 6.31 11.04 15.36
N ILE A 193 6.89 12.18 14.98
CA ILE A 193 6.26 13.50 15.13
C ILE A 193 5.07 13.66 14.21
N LEU A 194 5.21 13.33 12.93
CA LEU A 194 4.08 13.39 12.00
C LEU A 194 2.98 12.41 12.38
N SER A 195 3.32 11.23 12.90
CA SER A 195 2.32 10.28 13.40
C SER A 195 1.50 10.86 14.56
N ARG A 196 2.13 11.65 15.45
CA ARG A 196 1.43 12.35 16.54
C ARG A 196 0.58 13.50 16.01
N ALA A 197 1.11 14.27 15.07
CA ALA A 197 0.39 15.36 14.40
C ALA A 197 -0.89 14.86 13.70
N LEU A 198 -0.81 13.73 12.99
CA LEU A 198 -1.98 13.10 12.34
C LEU A 198 -3.01 12.55 13.33
N ARG A 199 -2.65 12.40 14.62
CA ARG A 199 -3.60 12.06 15.69
C ARG A 199 -4.17 13.29 16.41
N GLY A 200 -3.81 14.49 15.97
CA GLY A 200 -4.25 15.75 16.58
C GLY A 200 -3.59 16.03 17.93
N GLU A 201 -2.47 15.37 18.23
CA GLU A 201 -1.74 15.63 19.47
C GLU A 201 -1.14 17.05 19.47
N ALA A 202 -0.94 17.61 20.67
CA ALA A 202 -0.36 18.95 20.87
C ALA A 202 -1.09 20.10 20.15
N GLY A 203 -2.39 19.94 19.87
CA GLY A 203 -3.21 20.98 19.24
C GLY A 203 -2.92 21.15 17.75
N VAL A 204 -2.24 20.20 17.11
CA VAL A 204 -1.97 20.22 15.67
C VAL A 204 -3.25 19.91 14.90
N ASP A 205 -3.55 20.74 13.91
CA ASP A 205 -4.61 20.49 12.94
C ASP A 205 -4.24 19.29 12.05
N THR A 206 -5.04 18.23 12.10
CA THR A 206 -4.76 16.97 11.39
C THR A 206 -4.88 17.11 9.88
N ALA A 207 -5.80 17.93 9.39
CA ALA A 207 -5.98 18.16 7.96
C ALA A 207 -4.82 18.95 7.38
N LEU A 208 -4.33 19.97 8.10
CA LEU A 208 -3.11 20.70 7.75
C LEU A 208 -1.89 19.77 7.74
N ALA A 209 -1.70 18.98 8.80
CA ALA A 209 -0.57 18.05 8.91
C ALA A 209 -0.58 17.02 7.77
N GLN A 210 -1.75 16.46 7.46
CA GLN A 210 -1.93 15.54 6.34
C GLN A 210 -1.62 16.23 5.00
N ALA A 211 -2.15 17.43 4.77
CA ALA A 211 -1.92 18.15 3.52
C ALA A 211 -0.43 18.49 3.31
N VAL A 212 0.27 18.94 4.35
CA VAL A 212 1.72 19.20 4.32
C VAL A 212 2.51 17.92 4.04
N LEU A 213 2.20 16.84 4.76
CA LEU A 213 2.84 15.55 4.59
C LEU A 213 2.66 15.00 3.17
N LEU A 214 1.43 14.97 2.66
CA LEU A 214 1.14 14.41 1.34
C LEU A 214 1.84 15.17 0.21
N ARG A 215 1.86 16.52 0.27
CA ARG A 215 2.59 17.33 -0.71
C ARG A 215 4.09 17.06 -0.67
N ALA A 216 4.67 16.97 0.53
CA ALA A 216 6.09 16.67 0.67
C ALA A 216 6.41 15.25 0.16
N ALA A 217 5.61 14.25 0.59
CA ALA A 217 5.81 12.83 0.30
C ALA A 217 5.67 12.50 -1.18
N HIS A 218 4.85 13.23 -1.93
CA HIS A 218 4.69 13.05 -3.36
C HIS A 218 6.04 13.17 -4.11
N ARG A 219 6.94 14.06 -3.68
CA ARG A 219 8.30 14.17 -4.25
C ARG A 219 9.11 12.88 -4.07
N CYS A 220 8.92 12.20 -2.94
CA CYS A 220 9.59 10.93 -2.70
C CYS A 220 8.97 9.76 -3.47
N TRP A 221 7.64 9.76 -3.62
CA TRP A 221 6.94 8.74 -4.43
C TRP A 221 7.21 8.89 -5.92
N ALA A 222 7.37 10.12 -6.40
CA ALA A 222 7.73 10.42 -7.78
C ALA A 222 9.21 10.12 -8.11
N GLY A 223 10.04 9.87 -7.09
CA GLY A 223 11.48 9.65 -7.26
C GLY A 223 12.32 10.93 -7.35
N ASP A 224 11.71 12.12 -7.16
CA ASP A 224 12.41 13.40 -7.18
C ASP A 224 13.30 13.61 -5.94
N LYS A 225 13.02 12.87 -4.86
CA LYS A 225 13.74 12.96 -3.60
C LYS A 225 13.79 11.62 -2.86
N ASP A 226 14.92 11.26 -2.27
CA ASP A 226 15.01 9.99 -1.54
C ASP A 226 14.43 10.04 -0.13
N MET A 227 14.65 11.12 0.60
CA MET A 227 14.34 11.20 2.04
C MET A 227 13.88 12.62 2.40
N LEU A 228 12.71 12.73 3.02
CA LEU A 228 12.19 13.97 3.59
C LEU A 228 12.98 14.39 4.82
N THR A 229 13.14 15.70 4.93
CA THR A 229 13.73 16.39 6.07
C THR A 229 12.69 17.31 6.72
N PRO A 230 12.95 17.80 7.95
CA PRO A 230 12.12 18.83 8.57
C PRO A 230 11.95 20.08 7.69
N ASP A 231 13.03 20.53 7.02
CA ASP A 231 12.99 21.69 6.13
C ASP A 231 12.03 21.49 4.94
N ASP A 232 11.94 20.27 4.42
CA ASP A 232 11.02 19.94 3.34
C ASP A 232 9.55 20.11 3.74
N LEU A 233 9.21 19.81 5.00
CA LEU A 233 7.87 19.97 5.55
C LEU A 233 7.58 21.42 5.92
N LEU A 234 8.57 22.12 6.49
CA LEU A 234 8.45 23.55 6.79
C LEU A 234 8.23 24.36 5.52
N ALA A 235 8.92 24.03 4.43
CA ALA A 235 8.69 24.64 3.13
C ALA A 235 7.24 24.46 2.64
N GLU A 236 6.69 23.24 2.72
CA GLU A 236 5.30 22.94 2.37
C GLU A 236 4.28 23.61 3.28
N LEU A 237 4.60 23.76 4.56
CA LEU A 237 3.78 24.46 5.55
C LEU A 237 3.75 25.97 5.28
N TRP A 238 4.90 26.58 5.02
CA TRP A 238 4.99 28.02 4.78
C TRP A 238 4.35 28.44 3.46
N ALA A 239 4.43 27.58 2.44
CA ALA A 239 3.76 27.76 1.15
C ALA A 239 2.24 27.52 1.21
N ALA A 240 1.71 26.89 2.26
CA ALA A 240 0.29 26.57 2.36
C ALA A 240 -0.58 27.85 2.46
N PRO A 241 -1.51 28.09 1.53
CA PRO A 241 -2.37 29.27 1.55
C PRO A 241 -3.47 29.13 2.62
N HIS A 242 -3.97 30.25 3.13
CA HIS A 242 -5.14 30.32 4.01
C HIS A 242 -5.06 29.49 5.30
N VAL A 243 -3.86 29.24 5.82
CA VAL A 243 -3.65 28.55 7.10
C VAL A 243 -3.71 29.56 8.25
N ALA A 244 -4.52 29.28 9.28
CA ALA A 244 -4.58 30.11 10.48
C ALA A 244 -3.19 30.20 11.17
N PRO A 245 -2.77 31.39 11.66
CA PRO A 245 -1.45 31.56 12.27
C PRO A 245 -1.16 30.56 13.41
N ASP A 246 -2.14 30.29 14.27
CA ASP A 246 -1.98 29.37 15.40
C ASP A 246 -1.79 27.91 14.95
N ALA A 247 -2.57 27.48 13.94
CA ALA A 247 -2.44 26.13 13.37
C ALA A 247 -1.08 25.94 12.69
N ARG A 248 -0.59 26.98 12.00
CA ARG A 248 0.75 26.99 11.41
C ARG A 248 1.82 26.88 12.50
N ALA A 249 1.76 27.72 13.52
CA ALA A 249 2.72 27.73 14.62
C ALA A 249 2.76 26.39 15.37
N ALA A 250 1.61 25.74 15.59
CA ALA A 250 1.54 24.44 16.25
C ALA A 250 2.27 23.34 15.47
N LEU A 251 2.04 23.25 14.15
CA LEU A 251 2.71 22.25 13.31
C LEU A 251 4.20 22.59 13.12
N GLU A 252 4.54 23.87 12.98
CA GLU A 252 5.93 24.32 12.89
C GLU A 252 6.72 23.96 14.14
N GLN A 253 6.17 24.20 15.34
CA GLN A 253 6.78 23.81 16.59
C GLN A 253 6.96 22.29 16.68
N ALA A 254 5.94 21.52 16.30
CA ALA A 254 6.02 20.06 16.31
C ALA A 254 7.16 19.54 15.40
N ILE A 255 7.33 20.13 14.21
CA ILE A 255 8.41 19.80 13.28
C ILE A 255 9.78 20.25 13.84
N ALA A 256 9.85 21.44 14.44
CA ALA A 256 11.09 21.95 15.03
C ALA A 256 11.59 21.08 16.19
N ASP A 257 10.69 20.55 17.03
CA ASP A 257 11.02 19.63 18.12
C ASP A 257 11.69 18.34 17.60
N ALA A 258 11.48 17.96 16.33
CA ALA A 258 12.16 16.84 15.67
C ALA A 258 13.67 17.04 15.49
N THR A 259 14.11 18.30 15.40
CA THR A 259 15.45 18.67 14.94
C THR A 259 16.48 18.74 16.07
N HIS A 260 16.05 18.68 17.33
CA HIS A 260 16.94 18.79 18.49
C HIS A 260 17.65 17.46 18.83
N MET A 261 18.70 17.18 18.06
CA MET A 261 19.92 16.53 18.58
C MET A 261 20.47 17.34 19.78
N PRO A 262 21.19 16.75 20.76
CA PRO A 262 21.54 17.43 22.01
C PRO A 262 22.21 18.77 21.74
N ALA A 263 21.71 19.81 22.40
CA ALA A 263 22.17 21.18 22.25
C ALA A 263 23.69 21.24 22.33
N ARG A 264 24.33 21.82 21.30
CA ARG A 264 25.75 22.22 21.37
C ARG A 264 25.96 22.99 22.69
N PRO A 265 27.01 22.68 23.48
CA PRO A 265 27.25 23.42 24.71
C PRO A 265 27.42 24.90 24.34
N ARG A 266 26.63 25.76 24.97
CA ARG A 266 26.85 27.20 24.89
C ARG A 266 28.29 27.44 25.32
N SER A 267 29.10 27.99 24.42
CA SER A 267 30.39 28.55 24.79
C SER A 267 30.14 29.62 25.85
N ALA A 268 30.56 29.36 27.08
CA ALA A 268 30.75 30.40 28.05
C ALA A 268 31.87 31.30 27.51
N ALA A 269 31.47 32.45 26.96
CA ALA A 269 32.40 33.52 26.66
C ALA A 269 32.65 34.28 27.98
N SER A 270 33.94 34.31 28.35
CA SER A 270 34.65 35.22 29.26
C SER A 270 33.97 35.63 30.57
#